data_AF-A0A2E2ASG6-F1
#
_entry.id   AF-A0A2E2ASG6-F1
#
_cell.length_a   1.000
_cell.length_b   1.000
_cell.length_c   1.000
_cell.angle_alpha   90.00
_cell.angle_beta   90.00
_cell.angle_gamma   90.00
#
_symmetry.space_group_name_H-M   'P 1'
#
loop_
_entity.id
_entity.type
_entity.pdbx_description
1 polymer ?
#
loop_
_entity_poly.entity_id
_entity_poly.type
_entity_poly.pdbx_seq_one_letter_code
_entity_poly.pdbx_strand_id
1 'polypeptide(L)'
;MTQLGFNTEDFQTYQAARQEPAWVTAQRNDAWQQFSEQQWPTRREEEWMRTDIRLFNLDKFLIPSEENSDGLDSIVPLLSEGVELSGAVHSHNGICVADTMDKELKQQGVIFGSLDSLVLEHGELLEKVLFQKAFDREDRFAALHAACWSGGQFLYVPRGTHVEQPFHVLSSLSDGGVDLGHTIVILEDGASATLLAETASTSEEAESLHCGAIELIVGDRANLRYVNLQNWGQRVWHFARQKAIVGRDADLQWTSAAIGSRLSKVNQHVVLDGQGARSQM
;
A
#
# COMPACT_ATOMS: atom_id res chain seq x y z
N MET A 1 21.14 16.29 9.28
CA MET A 1 20.45 15.31 8.42
C MET A 1 20.53 14.00 9.14
N THR A 2 19.39 13.48 9.59
CA THR A 2 19.36 12.28 10.42
C THR A 2 18.87 11.15 9.53
N GLN A 3 19.79 10.32 9.06
CA GLN A 3 19.45 9.05 8.40
C GLN A 3 18.88 8.13 9.48
N LEU A 4 17.59 7.81 9.38
CA LEU A 4 16.89 7.00 10.37
C LEU A 4 16.90 5.54 9.92
N GLY A 5 17.55 4.67 10.68
CA GLY A 5 17.50 3.22 10.48
C GLY A 5 16.27 2.59 11.14
N PHE A 6 16.12 1.27 10.97
CA PHE A 6 15.05 0.50 11.61
C PHE A 6 15.46 0.01 13.01
N ASN A 7 15.80 0.95 13.91
CA ASN A 7 16.06 0.70 15.33
C ASN A 7 15.16 1.57 16.22
N THR A 8 15.07 1.26 17.52
CA THR A 8 14.11 1.89 18.43
C THR A 8 14.28 3.40 18.58
N GLU A 9 15.52 3.89 18.63
CA GLU A 9 15.81 5.33 18.77
C GLU A 9 15.39 6.10 17.51
N ASP A 10 15.74 5.56 16.35
CA ASP A 10 15.38 6.15 15.06
C ASP A 10 13.87 6.07 14.78
N PHE A 11 13.22 4.97 15.19
CA PHE A 11 11.76 4.85 15.10
C PHE A 11 11.04 5.88 15.98
N GLN A 12 11.51 6.10 17.21
CA GLN A 12 10.96 7.15 18.08
C GLN A 12 11.13 8.54 17.46
N THR A 13 12.28 8.79 16.84
CA THR A 13 12.55 10.04 16.13
C THR A 13 11.63 10.21 14.92
N TYR A 14 11.48 9.15 14.12
CA TYR A 14 10.55 9.09 12.98
C TYR A 14 9.12 9.39 13.40
N GLN A 15 8.63 8.74 14.46
CA GLN A 15 7.28 8.95 14.96
C GLN A 15 7.08 10.36 15.52
N ALA A 16 8.04 10.88 16.28
CA ALA A 16 7.96 12.22 16.89
C ALA A 16 7.97 13.35 15.85
N ALA A 17 8.54 13.12 14.66
CA ALA A 17 8.54 14.08 13.57
C ALA A 17 7.16 14.20 12.88
N ARG A 18 6.25 13.24 13.08
CA ARG A 18 4.96 13.17 12.39
C ARG A 18 3.83 13.70 13.28
N GLN A 19 2.94 14.49 12.68
CA GLN A 19 1.75 15.00 13.37
C GLN A 19 0.56 14.08 13.08
N GLU A 20 0.49 12.94 13.76
CA GLU A 20 -0.54 11.91 13.52
C GLU A 20 -1.58 11.82 14.67
N PRO A 21 -2.78 11.27 14.43
CA PRO A 21 -3.75 11.01 15.47
C PRO A 21 -3.22 10.01 16.50
N ALA A 22 -3.61 10.16 17.77
CA ALA A 22 -3.10 9.33 18.86
C ALA A 22 -3.33 7.81 18.66
N TRP A 23 -4.42 7.43 17.99
CA TRP A 23 -4.71 6.02 17.69
C TRP A 23 -3.69 5.44 16.69
N VAL A 24 -3.22 6.22 15.72
CA VAL A 24 -2.16 5.80 14.78
C VAL A 24 -0.86 5.60 15.53
N THR A 25 -0.49 6.56 16.39
CA THR A 25 0.72 6.46 17.22
C THR A 25 0.69 5.19 18.09
N ALA A 26 -0.45 4.89 18.72
CA ALA A 26 -0.62 3.68 19.52
C ALA A 26 -0.47 2.40 18.67
N GLN A 27 -1.11 2.36 17.49
CA GLN A 27 -1.04 1.24 16.57
C GLN A 27 0.39 0.99 16.06
N ARG A 28 1.11 2.05 15.70
CA ARG A 28 2.52 1.97 15.27
C ARG A 28 3.42 1.45 16.39
N ASN A 29 3.21 1.90 17.63
CA ASN A 29 3.99 1.45 18.79
C ASN A 29 3.77 -0.03 19.11
N ASP A 30 2.52 -0.48 19.05
CA ASP A 30 2.17 -1.90 19.21
C ASP A 30 2.81 -2.75 18.09
N ALA A 31 2.75 -2.28 16.83
CA ALA A 31 3.40 -2.94 15.71
C ALA A 31 4.94 -2.95 15.83
N TRP A 32 5.54 -1.86 16.32
CA TRP A 32 6.98 -1.76 16.54
C TRP A 32 7.46 -2.71 17.64
N GLN A 33 6.69 -2.85 18.71
CA GLN A 33 6.96 -3.82 19.76
C GLN A 33 6.97 -5.24 19.17
N GLN A 34 5.94 -5.60 18.39
CA GLN A 34 5.90 -6.90 17.73
C GLN A 34 7.09 -7.09 16.76
N PHE A 35 7.43 -6.07 15.98
CA PHE A 35 8.59 -6.11 15.06
C PHE A 35 9.91 -6.35 15.80
N SER A 36 10.05 -5.78 17.00
CA SER A 36 11.25 -5.88 17.84
C SER A 36 11.37 -7.24 18.53
N GLU A 37 10.25 -7.85 18.89
CA GLU A 37 10.19 -9.14 19.59
C GLU A 37 10.25 -10.33 18.62
N GLN A 38 9.75 -10.17 17.38
CA GLN A 38 9.73 -11.23 16.39
C GLN A 38 11.11 -11.47 15.75
N GLN A 39 11.38 -12.74 15.44
CA GLN A 39 12.51 -13.12 14.61
C GLN A 39 12.14 -13.02 13.13
N TRP A 40 13.16 -12.90 12.27
CA TRP A 40 12.93 -13.06 10.83
C TRP A 40 12.41 -14.47 10.55
N PRO A 41 11.44 -14.61 9.64
CA PRO A 41 10.89 -15.90 9.32
C PRO A 41 11.95 -16.80 8.67
N THR A 42 11.82 -18.09 8.92
CA THR A 42 12.77 -19.08 8.46
C THR A 42 12.10 -20.06 7.51
N ARG A 43 12.91 -20.78 6.73
CA ARG A 43 12.41 -21.84 5.83
C ARG A 43 11.77 -23.05 6.54
N ARG A 44 11.68 -23.03 7.88
CA ARG A 44 10.93 -24.01 8.68
C ARG A 44 9.45 -23.67 8.77
N GLU A 45 9.09 -22.41 8.60
CA GLU A 45 7.71 -21.95 8.55
C GLU A 45 7.14 -22.24 7.16
N GLU A 46 5.91 -22.76 7.12
CA GLU A 46 5.26 -23.21 5.88
C GLU A 46 5.18 -22.08 4.85
N GLU A 47 4.80 -20.88 5.30
CA GLU A 47 4.73 -19.65 4.48
C GLU A 47 6.08 -19.25 3.85
N TRP A 48 7.19 -19.67 4.43
CA TRP A 48 8.54 -19.24 4.06
C TRP A 48 9.43 -20.38 3.54
N MET A 49 8.94 -21.61 3.48
CA MET A 49 9.75 -22.78 3.13
C MET A 49 10.41 -22.68 1.73
N ARG A 50 9.76 -21.94 0.81
CA ARG A 50 10.20 -21.72 -0.58
C ARG A 50 10.88 -20.36 -0.82
N THR A 51 10.95 -19.50 0.20
CA THR A 51 11.47 -18.14 0.08
C THR A 51 12.72 -18.00 0.94
N ASP A 52 13.86 -17.74 0.31
CA ASP A 52 15.15 -17.63 1.01
C ASP A 52 15.57 -16.16 1.16
N ILE A 53 15.43 -15.65 2.39
CA ILE A 53 15.75 -14.26 2.74
C ILE A 53 17.14 -14.08 3.36
N ARG A 54 18.03 -15.08 3.31
CA ARG A 54 19.36 -14.98 3.96
C ARG A 54 20.24 -13.85 3.45
N LEU A 55 20.00 -13.37 2.24
CA LEU A 55 20.72 -12.24 1.63
C LEU A 55 20.04 -10.89 1.90
N PHE A 56 18.83 -10.89 2.45
CA PHE A 56 18.14 -9.67 2.83
C PHE A 56 18.76 -9.12 4.12
N ASN A 57 19.08 -7.83 4.12
CA ASN A 57 19.57 -7.13 5.29
C ASN A 57 18.85 -5.78 5.39
N LEU A 58 17.99 -5.63 6.41
CA LEU A 58 17.22 -4.41 6.64
C LEU A 58 18.13 -3.21 6.97
N ASP A 59 19.29 -3.43 7.60
CA ASP A 59 20.20 -2.35 8.02
C ASP A 59 20.84 -1.58 6.85
N LYS A 60 20.68 -2.07 5.61
CA LYS A 60 21.08 -1.34 4.41
C LYS A 60 20.11 -0.22 4.02
N PHE A 61 18.91 -0.23 4.58
CA PHE A 61 17.80 0.62 4.20
C PHE A 61 17.48 1.61 5.31
N LEU A 62 16.92 2.75 4.92
CA LEU A 62 16.56 3.83 5.83
C LEU A 62 15.04 4.03 5.81
N ILE A 63 14.47 4.48 6.92
CA ILE A 63 13.07 4.87 7.00
C ILE A 63 12.82 6.02 6.00
N PRO A 64 11.75 5.96 5.18
CA PRO A 64 11.41 7.03 4.25
C PRO A 64 11.31 8.41 4.91
N SER A 65 11.83 9.43 4.22
CA SER A 65 11.78 10.84 4.64
C SER A 65 11.52 11.74 3.43
N GLU A 66 10.91 12.92 3.66
CA GLU A 66 10.60 13.91 2.61
C GLU A 66 11.84 14.36 1.82
N GLU A 67 13.02 14.31 2.42
CA GLU A 67 14.29 14.66 1.77
C GLU A 67 14.65 13.71 0.60
N ASN A 68 13.99 12.56 0.49
CA ASN A 68 14.22 11.54 -0.55
C ASN A 68 13.16 11.55 -1.67
N SER A 69 12.38 12.62 -1.84
CA SER A 69 11.26 12.68 -2.81
C SER A 69 11.63 13.14 -4.22
N ASP A 70 12.87 13.54 -4.48
CA ASP A 70 13.31 14.00 -5.81
C ASP A 70 13.50 12.82 -6.77
N GLY A 71 12.82 12.81 -7.93
CA GLY A 71 13.11 11.80 -8.97
C GLY A 71 11.98 11.35 -9.92
N LEU A 72 10.76 11.88 -9.83
CA LEU A 72 9.63 11.37 -10.65
C LEU A 72 9.75 11.64 -12.14
N ASP A 73 10.47 12.68 -12.56
CA ASP A 73 10.56 13.11 -13.97
C ASP A 73 11.10 12.01 -14.91
N SER A 74 11.66 10.92 -14.34
CA SER A 74 12.24 9.81 -15.08
C SER A 74 11.27 8.64 -15.37
N ILE A 75 10.08 8.61 -14.77
CA ILE A 75 9.16 7.47 -14.87
C ILE A 75 7.94 7.83 -15.72
N VAL A 76 7.73 7.08 -16.79
CA VAL A 76 6.53 7.16 -17.63
C VAL A 76 5.54 6.09 -17.16
N PRO A 77 4.34 6.47 -16.65
CA PRO A 77 3.34 5.49 -16.25
C PRO A 77 2.79 4.74 -17.48
N LEU A 78 2.70 3.42 -17.40
CA LEU A 78 2.21 2.55 -18.46
C LEU A 78 0.69 2.39 -18.42
N LEU A 79 0.08 2.44 -17.23
CA LEU A 79 -1.36 2.19 -17.09
C LEU A 79 -2.23 3.43 -17.34
N SER A 80 -1.68 4.64 -17.22
CA SER A 80 -2.43 5.89 -17.40
C SER A 80 -2.23 6.56 -18.76
N GLU A 81 -1.39 6.02 -19.64
CA GLU A 81 -1.13 6.63 -20.95
C GLU A 81 -2.41 6.64 -21.81
N GLY A 82 -2.89 7.83 -22.17
CA GLY A 82 -4.12 8.00 -22.97
C GLY A 82 -5.42 7.68 -22.21
N VAL A 83 -5.38 7.57 -20.89
CA VAL A 83 -6.54 7.29 -20.05
C VAL A 83 -7.01 8.56 -19.36
N GLU A 84 -8.31 8.86 -19.44
CA GLU A 84 -8.92 9.91 -18.65
C GLU A 84 -9.11 9.41 -17.20
N LEU A 85 -8.56 10.13 -16.23
CA LEU A 85 -8.52 9.70 -14.83
C LEU A 85 -9.47 10.52 -13.95
N SER A 86 -10.10 9.85 -12.98
CA SER A 86 -10.87 10.49 -11.90
C SER A 86 -9.99 11.08 -10.79
N GLY A 87 -8.74 10.63 -10.71
CA GLY A 87 -7.75 11.09 -9.76
C GLY A 87 -6.45 10.31 -9.92
N ALA A 88 -5.34 10.92 -9.49
CA ALA A 88 -4.04 10.29 -9.49
C ALA A 88 -3.26 10.62 -8.21
N VAL A 89 -2.65 9.60 -7.60
CA VAL A 89 -1.68 9.75 -6.51
C VAL A 89 -0.34 9.18 -6.95
N HIS A 90 0.69 10.01 -6.95
CA HIS A 90 2.06 9.57 -7.23
C HIS A 90 2.90 9.65 -5.96
N SER A 91 3.72 8.63 -5.75
CA SER A 91 4.69 8.58 -4.67
C SER A 91 6.09 8.21 -5.17
N HIS A 92 7.09 8.73 -4.49
CA HIS A 92 8.49 8.43 -4.72
C HIS A 92 9.15 8.09 -3.39
N ASN A 93 9.80 6.93 -3.31
CA ASN A 93 10.41 6.42 -2.08
C ASN A 93 9.46 6.46 -0.89
N GLY A 94 8.21 6.02 -1.10
CA GLY A 94 7.19 5.95 -0.05
C GLY A 94 6.64 7.31 0.42
N ILE A 95 6.97 8.42 -0.25
CA ILE A 95 6.48 9.77 0.03
C ILE A 95 5.58 10.25 -1.11
N CYS A 96 4.42 10.82 -0.79
CA CYS A 96 3.53 11.40 -1.79
C CYS A 96 4.08 12.71 -2.35
N VAL A 97 4.03 12.84 -3.67
CA VAL A 97 4.58 14.00 -4.42
C VAL A 97 3.55 14.68 -5.31
N ALA A 98 2.48 13.98 -5.65
CA ALA A 98 1.35 14.52 -6.40
C ALA A 98 0.08 13.79 -5.97
N ASP A 99 -0.96 14.56 -5.70
CA ASP A 99 -2.27 14.08 -5.30
C ASP A 99 -3.32 14.93 -6.03
N THR A 100 -4.12 14.28 -6.86
CA THR A 100 -5.15 14.92 -7.67
C THR A 100 -6.44 14.12 -7.58
N MET A 101 -7.54 14.86 -7.51
CA MET A 101 -8.87 14.29 -7.40
C MET A 101 -9.88 15.17 -8.12
N ASP A 102 -10.79 14.54 -8.85
CA ASP A 102 -11.91 15.21 -9.51
C ASP A 102 -12.83 15.90 -8.48
N LYS A 103 -13.23 17.13 -8.79
CA LYS A 103 -14.00 17.97 -7.87
C LYS A 103 -15.46 17.54 -7.77
N GLU A 104 -16.03 16.99 -8.83
CA GLU A 104 -17.43 16.54 -8.85
C GLU A 104 -17.57 15.24 -8.06
N LEU A 105 -16.63 14.30 -8.21
CA LEU A 105 -16.59 13.08 -7.41
C LEU A 105 -16.37 13.37 -5.92
N LYS A 106 -15.52 14.35 -5.59
CA LYS A 106 -15.35 14.81 -4.21
C LYS A 106 -16.67 15.35 -3.63
N GLN A 107 -17.48 16.06 -4.42
CA GLN A 107 -18.82 16.52 -4.01
C GLN A 107 -19.83 15.38 -3.84
N GLN A 108 -19.66 14.28 -4.58
CA GLN A 108 -20.45 13.06 -4.40
C GLN A 108 -20.01 12.22 -3.19
N GLY A 109 -18.99 12.67 -2.44
CA GLY A 109 -18.50 12.01 -1.24
C GLY A 109 -17.40 10.97 -1.49
N VAL A 110 -16.90 10.84 -2.71
CA VAL A 110 -15.72 10.01 -3.00
C VAL A 110 -14.50 10.64 -2.35
N ILE A 111 -13.73 9.83 -1.62
CA ILE A 111 -12.47 10.25 -1.01
C ILE A 111 -11.36 9.49 -1.73
N PHE A 112 -10.45 10.22 -2.34
CA PHE A 112 -9.26 9.65 -2.95
C PHE A 112 -8.07 10.57 -2.71
N GLY A 113 -6.92 9.98 -2.39
CA GLY A 113 -5.70 10.74 -2.13
C GLY A 113 -4.68 9.95 -1.31
N SER A 114 -3.67 10.68 -0.83
CA SER A 114 -2.58 10.12 -0.03
C SER A 114 -3.02 9.75 1.38
N LEU A 115 -2.66 8.56 1.84
CA LEU A 115 -3.10 8.03 3.14
C LEU A 115 -2.59 8.86 4.32
N ASP A 116 -1.36 9.37 4.27
CA ASP A 116 -0.75 10.21 5.30
C ASP A 116 -1.45 11.57 5.47
N SER A 117 -2.01 12.14 4.40
CA SER A 117 -2.87 13.32 4.48
C SER A 117 -4.27 12.94 4.98
N LEU A 118 -4.86 11.90 4.38
CA LEU A 118 -6.25 11.53 4.65
C LEU A 118 -6.46 10.95 6.05
N VAL A 119 -5.43 10.41 6.71
CA VAL A 119 -5.52 9.98 8.12
C VAL A 119 -5.73 11.15 9.08
N LEU A 120 -5.31 12.36 8.69
CA LEU A 120 -5.53 13.58 9.45
C LEU A 120 -6.92 14.15 9.18
N GLU A 121 -7.33 14.16 7.91
CA GLU A 121 -8.61 14.74 7.47
C GLU A 121 -9.81 13.85 7.81
N HIS A 122 -9.64 12.52 7.73
CA HIS A 122 -10.68 11.50 7.87
C HIS A 122 -10.35 10.47 8.95
N GLY A 123 -9.69 10.88 10.03
CA GLY A 123 -9.21 10.00 11.09
C GLY A 123 -10.27 9.05 11.68
N GLU A 124 -11.51 9.52 11.90
CA GLU A 124 -12.60 8.69 12.44
C GLU A 124 -13.05 7.56 11.49
N LEU A 125 -12.94 7.78 10.18
CA LEU A 125 -13.21 6.76 9.17
C LEU A 125 -12.06 5.76 9.11
N LEU A 126 -10.83 6.29 9.04
CA LEU A 126 -9.62 5.48 8.90
C LEU A 126 -9.33 4.60 10.12
N GLU A 127 -9.62 5.07 11.33
CA GLU A 127 -9.49 4.27 12.57
C GLU A 127 -10.30 2.96 12.51
N LYS A 128 -11.46 2.99 11.83
CA LYS A 128 -12.36 1.83 11.72
C LYS A 128 -11.94 0.81 10.66
N VAL A 129 -10.95 1.12 9.84
CA VAL A 129 -10.62 0.33 8.65
C VAL A 129 -9.15 -0.04 8.55
N LEU A 130 -8.22 0.87 8.87
CA LEU A 130 -6.77 0.65 8.75
C LEU A 130 -6.33 -0.47 9.70
N PHE A 131 -5.83 -1.56 9.10
CA PHE A 131 -5.39 -2.79 9.73
C PHE A 131 -6.48 -3.53 10.54
N GLN A 132 -7.77 -3.28 10.26
CA GLN A 132 -8.87 -3.84 11.06
C GLN A 132 -9.40 -5.18 10.52
N LYS A 133 -9.49 -5.34 9.19
CA LYS A 133 -10.16 -6.50 8.57
C LYS A 133 -9.30 -7.19 7.51
N ALA A 134 -8.61 -6.41 6.68
CA ALA A 134 -7.89 -6.92 5.52
C ALA A 134 -6.37 -6.88 5.75
N PHE A 135 -5.91 -7.01 7.00
CA PHE A 135 -4.49 -7.12 7.27
C PHE A 135 -4.22 -8.08 8.43
N ASP A 136 -3.32 -9.03 8.19
CA ASP A 136 -2.89 -10.01 9.20
C ASP A 136 -1.43 -9.75 9.55
N ARG A 137 -1.17 -9.41 10.81
CA ARG A 137 0.17 -9.08 11.32
C ARG A 137 0.91 -10.34 11.81
N GLU A 138 1.14 -11.27 10.89
CA GLU A 138 1.60 -12.63 11.20
C GLU A 138 3.12 -12.75 11.40
N ASP A 139 3.91 -11.95 10.67
CA ASP A 139 5.38 -12.01 10.72
C ASP A 139 6.03 -10.64 10.81
N ARG A 140 7.37 -10.68 10.88
CA ARG A 140 8.19 -9.50 11.12
C ARG A 140 8.10 -8.47 9.99
N PHE A 141 7.84 -8.88 8.75
CA PHE A 141 7.60 -7.95 7.64
C PHE A 141 6.24 -7.25 7.79
N ALA A 142 5.21 -7.99 8.23
CA ALA A 142 3.90 -7.41 8.54
C ALA A 142 4.00 -6.35 9.66
N ALA A 143 4.73 -6.69 10.74
CA ALA A 143 4.92 -5.80 11.88
C ALA A 143 5.76 -4.57 11.49
N LEU A 144 6.81 -4.75 10.69
CA LEU A 144 7.61 -3.66 10.11
C LEU A 144 6.73 -2.69 9.32
N HIS A 145 5.93 -3.21 8.39
CA HIS A 145 5.02 -2.41 7.58
C HIS A 145 4.02 -1.64 8.45
N ALA A 146 3.34 -2.32 9.37
CA ALA A 146 2.35 -1.68 10.25
C ALA A 146 2.96 -0.60 11.17
N ALA A 147 4.22 -0.75 11.57
CA ALA A 147 4.91 0.25 12.37
C ALA A 147 5.37 1.46 11.55
N CYS A 148 5.91 1.21 10.35
CA CYS A 148 6.71 2.20 9.60
C CYS A 148 6.08 2.65 8.28
N TRP A 149 4.80 2.35 8.01
CA TRP A 149 4.13 2.83 6.79
C TRP A 149 4.30 4.35 6.66
N SER A 150 4.84 4.80 5.53
CA SER A 150 5.28 6.19 5.33
C SER A 150 4.27 7.08 4.62
N GLY A 151 3.36 6.44 3.88
CA GLY A 151 2.29 7.04 3.09
C GLY A 151 1.45 5.92 2.48
N GLY A 152 0.94 6.15 1.28
CA GLY A 152 0.10 5.18 0.59
C GLY A 152 -1.13 5.87 0.02
N GLN A 153 -2.17 5.10 -0.27
CA GLN A 153 -3.34 5.61 -0.99
C GLN A 153 -4.61 5.13 -0.34
N PHE A 154 -5.59 6.01 -0.24
CA PHE A 154 -6.91 5.69 0.26
C PHE A 154 -7.94 6.01 -0.82
N LEU A 155 -8.78 5.04 -1.16
CA LEU A 155 -9.96 5.21 -2.01
C LEU A 155 -11.20 4.78 -1.22
N TYR A 156 -12.15 5.68 -1.04
CA TYR A 156 -13.47 5.40 -0.50
C TYR A 156 -14.53 5.84 -1.49
N VAL A 157 -15.42 4.92 -1.86
CA VAL A 157 -16.53 5.17 -2.78
C VAL A 157 -17.84 4.95 -2.03
N PRO A 158 -18.68 5.99 -1.87
CA PRO A 158 -19.95 5.90 -1.13
C PRO A 158 -20.95 4.94 -1.77
N ARG A 159 -21.93 4.54 -0.95
CA ARG A 159 -23.00 3.62 -1.34
C ARG A 159 -23.70 4.03 -2.62
N GLY A 160 -23.76 3.12 -3.59
CA GLY A 160 -24.45 3.31 -4.87
C GLY A 160 -23.79 4.32 -5.81
N THR A 161 -22.60 4.82 -5.48
CA THR A 161 -21.84 5.71 -6.38
C THR A 161 -21.10 4.88 -7.43
N HIS A 162 -21.27 5.25 -8.69
CA HIS A 162 -20.62 4.60 -9.83
C HIS A 162 -19.61 5.57 -10.44
N VAL A 163 -18.32 5.24 -10.33
CA VAL A 163 -17.24 6.01 -10.96
C VAL A 163 -16.86 5.35 -12.28
N GLU A 164 -17.06 6.06 -13.39
CA GLU A 164 -16.81 5.54 -14.74
C GLU A 164 -15.32 5.53 -15.09
N GLN A 165 -14.63 6.64 -14.85
CA GLN A 165 -13.20 6.76 -15.12
C GLN A 165 -12.37 6.11 -13.98
N PRO A 166 -11.21 5.53 -14.29
CA PRO A 166 -10.37 4.92 -13.27
C PRO A 166 -9.62 5.95 -12.42
N PHE A 167 -9.25 5.53 -11.22
CA PHE A 167 -8.21 6.15 -10.42
C PHE A 167 -6.85 5.56 -10.78
N HIS A 168 -5.78 6.34 -10.64
CA HIS A 168 -4.42 5.88 -10.89
C HIS A 168 -3.52 6.09 -9.68
N VAL A 169 -2.65 5.13 -9.44
CA VAL A 169 -1.63 5.19 -8.40
C VAL A 169 -0.30 4.79 -9.02
N LEU A 170 0.71 5.63 -8.85
CA LEU A 170 2.09 5.31 -9.21
C LEU A 170 2.96 5.35 -7.96
N SER A 171 3.64 4.25 -7.65
CA SER A 171 4.63 4.21 -6.57
C SER A 171 6.00 3.89 -7.14
N SER A 172 6.95 4.80 -6.93
CA SER A 172 8.26 4.72 -7.55
C SER A 172 9.40 4.58 -6.54
N LEU A 173 10.44 3.85 -6.94
CA LEU A 173 11.65 3.63 -6.14
C LEU A 173 12.92 4.05 -6.88
N SER A 174 13.80 4.77 -6.20
CA SER A 174 15.17 5.02 -6.64
C SER A 174 16.19 4.23 -5.80
N ASP A 175 17.47 4.32 -6.15
CA ASP A 175 18.55 3.57 -5.48
C ASP A 175 18.65 3.95 -3.99
N GLY A 176 18.70 2.95 -3.10
CA GLY A 176 18.60 3.14 -1.65
C GLY A 176 17.19 3.51 -1.16
N GLY A 177 16.23 3.70 -2.06
CA GLY A 177 14.85 4.04 -1.77
C GLY A 177 14.12 2.95 -1.00
N VAL A 178 13.20 3.38 -0.15
CA VAL A 178 12.33 2.50 0.62
C VAL A 178 10.88 2.94 0.42
N ASP A 179 9.99 1.99 0.19
CA ASP A 179 8.56 2.23 0.10
C ASP A 179 7.82 1.28 1.05
N LEU A 180 7.15 1.88 2.03
CA LEU A 180 6.32 1.19 3.02
C LEU A 180 4.84 1.55 2.84
N GLY A 181 4.44 1.91 1.62
CA GLY A 181 3.11 2.38 1.27
C GLY A 181 2.00 1.38 1.60
N HIS A 182 0.89 1.93 2.06
CA HIS A 182 -0.31 1.17 2.40
C HIS A 182 -1.49 1.64 1.54
N THR A 183 -2.05 0.77 0.72
CA THR A 183 -3.22 1.06 -0.11
C THR A 183 -4.48 0.51 0.54
N ILE A 184 -5.49 1.35 0.78
CA ILE A 184 -6.82 0.93 1.23
C ILE A 184 -7.84 1.32 0.17
N VAL A 185 -8.68 0.38 -0.22
CA VAL A 185 -9.82 0.62 -1.10
C VAL A 185 -11.08 0.14 -0.42
N ILE A 186 -12.06 1.02 -0.31
CA ILE A 186 -13.36 0.75 0.30
C ILE A 186 -14.44 1.15 -0.69
N LEU A 187 -15.19 0.17 -1.15
CA LEU A 187 -16.43 0.41 -1.89
C LEU A 187 -17.58 0.05 -0.96
N GLU A 188 -18.43 1.01 -0.64
CA GLU A 188 -19.68 0.71 0.06
C GLU A 188 -20.64 -0.08 -0.85
N ASP A 189 -21.72 -0.58 -0.24
CA ASP A 189 -22.77 -1.32 -0.92
C ASP A 189 -23.19 -0.72 -2.28
N GLY A 190 -23.19 -1.53 -3.32
CA GLY A 190 -23.62 -1.14 -4.67
C GLY A 190 -22.71 -0.12 -5.36
N ALA A 191 -21.58 0.27 -4.78
CA ALA A 191 -20.63 1.18 -5.41
C ALA A 191 -19.82 0.47 -6.50
N SER A 192 -19.27 1.24 -7.46
CA SER A 192 -18.32 0.71 -8.44
C SER A 192 -17.19 1.65 -8.76
N ALA A 193 -15.98 1.12 -8.88
CA ALA A 193 -14.80 1.88 -9.30
C ALA A 193 -13.73 0.98 -9.90
N THR A 194 -12.81 1.61 -10.65
CA THR A 194 -11.58 0.99 -11.14
C THR A 194 -10.39 1.71 -10.53
N LEU A 195 -9.42 0.96 -10.01
CA LEU A 195 -8.14 1.49 -9.55
C LEU A 195 -7.00 0.79 -10.30
N LEU A 196 -6.18 1.60 -10.96
CA LEU A 196 -4.98 1.20 -11.68
C LEU A 196 -3.78 1.52 -10.78
N ALA A 197 -3.16 0.50 -10.20
CA ALA A 197 -1.97 0.60 -9.38
C ALA A 197 -0.74 0.16 -10.18
N GLU A 198 0.26 1.02 -10.22
CA GLU A 198 1.51 0.79 -10.93
C GLU A 198 2.68 1.04 -9.99
N THR A 199 3.68 0.15 -10.05
CA THR A 199 4.93 0.34 -9.35
C THR A 199 6.12 0.29 -10.29
N ALA A 200 7.07 1.20 -10.12
CA ALA A 200 8.21 1.33 -11.03
C ALA A 200 9.53 1.65 -10.29
N SER A 201 10.65 1.19 -10.83
CA SER A 201 11.97 1.69 -10.40
C SER A 201 12.51 2.73 -11.38
N THR A 202 13.22 3.74 -10.89
CA THR A 202 13.89 4.75 -11.75
C THR A 202 15.08 4.15 -12.52
N SER A 203 15.61 3.02 -12.05
CA SER A 203 16.70 2.27 -12.65
C SER A 203 16.55 0.78 -12.39
N GLU A 204 16.95 -0.05 -13.34
CA GLU A 204 16.95 -1.52 -13.22
C GLU A 204 17.92 -2.02 -12.14
N GLU A 205 18.99 -1.26 -11.87
CA GLU A 205 20.06 -1.63 -10.95
C GLU A 205 19.90 -1.02 -9.54
N ALA A 206 18.83 -0.26 -9.29
CA ALA A 206 18.55 0.35 -7.99
C ALA A 206 18.34 -0.71 -6.90
N GLU A 207 19.19 -0.74 -5.86
CA GLU A 207 19.00 -1.58 -4.68
C GLU A 207 18.06 -0.87 -3.71
N SER A 208 16.80 -1.34 -3.66
CA SER A 208 15.70 -0.67 -2.94
C SER A 208 14.85 -1.69 -2.18
N LEU A 209 14.00 -1.22 -1.27
CA LEU A 209 13.07 -2.04 -0.50
C LEU A 209 11.63 -1.57 -0.71
N HIS A 210 10.76 -2.48 -1.12
CA HIS A 210 9.32 -2.30 -0.98
C HIS A 210 8.79 -3.29 0.07
N CYS A 211 8.15 -2.78 1.12
CA CYS A 211 7.38 -3.57 2.08
C CYS A 211 6.02 -2.94 2.32
N GLY A 212 5.06 -3.27 1.46
CA GLY A 212 3.75 -2.61 1.39
C GLY A 212 2.57 -3.52 1.73
N ALA A 213 1.38 -2.91 1.83
CA ALA A 213 0.15 -3.66 2.00
C ALA A 213 -1.03 -3.09 1.22
N ILE A 214 -1.99 -3.97 0.90
CA ILE A 214 -3.23 -3.64 0.20
C ILE A 214 -4.42 -4.22 0.98
N GLU A 215 -5.34 -3.35 1.38
CA GLU A 215 -6.62 -3.68 2.00
C GLU A 215 -7.77 -3.34 1.05
N LEU A 216 -8.43 -4.36 0.47
CA LEU A 216 -9.62 -4.16 -0.37
C LEU A 216 -10.88 -4.58 0.40
N ILE A 217 -11.80 -3.65 0.62
CA ILE A 217 -13.08 -3.89 1.28
C ILE A 217 -14.19 -3.59 0.28
N VAL A 218 -14.80 -4.64 -0.25
CA VAL A 218 -15.84 -4.55 -1.29
C VAL A 218 -17.19 -4.88 -0.67
N GLY A 219 -18.03 -3.86 -0.47
CA GLY A 219 -19.35 -3.97 0.16
C GLY A 219 -20.36 -4.79 -0.66
N ASP A 220 -21.56 -5.01 -0.13
CA ASP A 220 -22.54 -5.86 -0.79
C ASP A 220 -22.95 -5.29 -2.16
N ARG A 221 -23.03 -6.13 -3.19
CA ARG A 221 -23.38 -5.74 -4.56
C ARG A 221 -22.42 -4.72 -5.19
N ALA A 222 -21.27 -4.45 -4.57
CA ALA A 222 -20.28 -3.54 -5.11
C ALA A 222 -19.40 -4.23 -6.18
N ASN A 223 -18.82 -3.44 -7.07
CA ASN A 223 -17.92 -3.92 -8.13
C ASN A 223 -16.59 -3.18 -8.10
N LEU A 224 -15.51 -3.89 -7.79
CA LEU A 224 -14.15 -3.34 -7.82
C LEU A 224 -13.36 -3.99 -8.94
N ARG A 225 -12.78 -3.17 -9.82
CA ARG A 225 -11.69 -3.58 -10.69
C ARG A 225 -10.38 -3.01 -10.15
N TYR A 226 -9.50 -3.88 -9.68
CA TYR A 226 -8.18 -3.53 -9.21
C TYR A 226 -7.14 -4.12 -10.17
N VAL A 227 -6.38 -3.26 -10.84
CA VAL A 227 -5.30 -3.67 -11.74
C VAL A 227 -3.98 -3.30 -11.07
N ASN A 228 -3.11 -4.27 -10.86
CA ASN A 228 -1.81 -4.08 -10.24
C ASN A 228 -0.70 -4.46 -11.22
N LEU A 229 0.04 -3.47 -11.71
CA LEU A 229 1.23 -3.66 -12.51
C LEU A 229 2.47 -3.42 -11.65
N GLN A 230 3.10 -4.50 -11.22
CA GLN A 230 4.36 -4.46 -10.53
C GLN A 230 5.51 -4.53 -11.55
N ASN A 231 6.28 -3.45 -11.70
CA ASN A 231 7.44 -3.37 -12.59
C ASN A 231 8.70 -2.86 -11.85
N TRP A 232 9.32 -3.72 -11.04
CA TRP A 232 10.49 -3.35 -10.26
C TRP A 232 11.81 -3.56 -11.00
N GLY A 233 12.84 -2.82 -10.61
CA GLY A 233 14.23 -3.12 -10.98
C GLY A 233 14.69 -4.47 -10.43
N GLN A 234 15.75 -5.04 -11.01
CA GLN A 234 16.26 -6.38 -10.67
C GLN A 234 16.85 -6.49 -9.26
N ARG A 235 17.09 -5.36 -8.58
CA ARG A 235 17.69 -5.32 -7.24
C ARG A 235 16.74 -4.93 -6.13
N VAL A 236 15.44 -4.82 -6.42
CA VAL A 236 14.41 -4.50 -5.41
C VAL A 236 14.06 -5.73 -4.57
N TRP A 237 14.05 -5.56 -3.25
CA TRP A 237 13.43 -6.51 -2.33
C TRP A 237 11.95 -6.17 -2.19
N HIS A 238 11.06 -7.07 -2.60
CA HIS A 238 9.62 -6.84 -2.61
C HIS A 238 8.90 -7.82 -1.67
N PHE A 239 8.40 -7.27 -0.56
CA PHE A 239 7.52 -7.96 0.37
C PHE A 239 6.17 -7.26 0.34
N ALA A 240 5.08 -8.02 0.24
CA ALA A 240 3.76 -7.40 0.26
C ALA A 240 2.69 -8.30 0.88
N ARG A 241 1.72 -7.66 1.53
CA ARG A 241 0.51 -8.30 2.04
C ARG A 241 -0.72 -7.70 1.40
N GLN A 242 -1.53 -8.54 0.80
CA GLN A 242 -2.64 -8.09 -0.01
C GLN A 242 -3.85 -8.91 0.39
N LYS A 243 -4.92 -8.27 0.85
CA LYS A 243 -6.12 -8.99 1.26
C LYS A 243 -7.35 -8.24 0.82
N ALA A 244 -8.31 -9.02 0.32
CA ALA A 244 -9.64 -8.52 0.01
C ALA A 244 -10.70 -9.21 0.86
N ILE A 245 -11.70 -8.43 1.29
CA ILE A 245 -12.95 -8.92 1.86
C ILE A 245 -14.09 -8.54 0.89
N VAL A 246 -14.80 -9.54 0.39
CA VAL A 246 -15.82 -9.36 -0.66
C VAL A 246 -17.21 -9.74 -0.13
N GLY A 247 -18.10 -8.75 -0.08
CA GLY A 247 -19.46 -8.86 0.46
C GLY A 247 -20.43 -9.65 -0.44
N ARG A 248 -21.69 -9.73 0.01
CA ARG A 248 -22.74 -10.51 -0.65
C ARG A 248 -23.04 -9.96 -2.05
N ASP A 249 -23.12 -10.85 -3.03
CA ASP A 249 -23.36 -10.52 -4.45
C ASP A 249 -22.38 -9.47 -5.02
N ALA A 250 -21.23 -9.28 -4.37
CA ALA A 250 -20.20 -8.36 -4.83
C ALA A 250 -19.21 -9.05 -5.77
N ASP A 251 -18.54 -8.26 -6.59
CA ASP A 251 -17.63 -8.74 -7.63
C ASP A 251 -16.29 -8.00 -7.56
N LEU A 252 -15.21 -8.76 -7.36
CA LEU A 252 -13.84 -8.27 -7.36
C LEU A 252 -13.09 -8.85 -8.57
N GLN A 253 -12.73 -7.99 -9.51
CA GLN A 253 -11.75 -8.32 -10.55
C GLN A 253 -10.38 -7.79 -10.12
N TRP A 254 -9.46 -8.68 -9.78
CA TRP A 254 -8.10 -8.36 -9.36
C TRP A 254 -7.08 -8.87 -10.37
N THR A 255 -6.69 -8.02 -11.32
CA THR A 255 -5.67 -8.36 -12.32
C THR A 255 -4.29 -7.98 -11.81
N SER A 256 -3.39 -8.95 -11.68
CA SER A 256 -2.00 -8.70 -11.27
C SER A 256 -1.01 -9.11 -12.36
N ALA A 257 -0.07 -8.22 -12.69
CA ALA A 257 1.09 -8.50 -13.53
C ALA A 257 2.36 -8.16 -12.74
N ALA A 258 3.22 -9.14 -12.49
CA ALA A 258 4.42 -8.98 -11.67
C ALA A 258 5.70 -9.26 -12.46
N ILE A 259 6.54 -8.24 -12.58
CA ILE A 259 7.78 -8.23 -13.36
C ILE A 259 8.91 -7.63 -12.50
N GLY A 260 10.10 -8.22 -12.64
CA GLY A 260 11.31 -7.77 -11.96
C GLY A 260 11.35 -8.10 -10.47
N SER A 261 12.16 -7.33 -9.72
CA SER A 261 12.63 -7.61 -8.35
C SER A 261 13.77 -8.63 -8.26
N ARG A 262 14.56 -8.49 -7.18
CA ARG A 262 15.52 -9.49 -6.73
C ARG A 262 14.83 -10.68 -6.07
N LEU A 263 13.82 -10.37 -5.27
CA LEU A 263 12.97 -11.33 -4.58
C LEU A 263 11.60 -10.68 -4.38
N SER A 264 10.55 -11.37 -4.80
CA SER A 264 9.16 -11.05 -4.47
C SER A 264 8.57 -12.13 -3.56
N LYS A 265 8.01 -11.71 -2.42
CA LYS A 265 7.15 -12.51 -1.56
C LYS A 265 5.88 -11.72 -1.28
N VAL A 266 4.83 -12.06 -2.02
CA VAL A 266 3.52 -11.43 -1.94
C VAL A 266 2.53 -12.46 -1.40
N ASN A 267 1.90 -12.13 -0.27
CA ASN A 267 0.82 -12.92 0.29
C ASN A 267 -0.50 -12.26 -0.12
N GLN A 268 -1.19 -12.88 -1.08
CA GLN A 268 -2.47 -12.39 -1.60
C GLN A 268 -3.62 -13.31 -1.18
N HIS A 269 -4.57 -12.78 -0.41
CA HIS A 269 -5.73 -13.50 0.09
C HIS A 269 -7.05 -12.83 -0.33
N VAL A 270 -8.06 -13.62 -0.66
CA VAL A 270 -9.41 -13.12 -0.92
C VAL A 270 -10.40 -13.90 -0.06
N VAL A 271 -11.16 -13.17 0.75
CA VAL A 271 -12.24 -13.72 1.59
C VAL A 271 -13.57 -13.38 0.92
N LEU A 272 -14.29 -14.41 0.50
CA LEU A 272 -15.66 -14.30 0.00
C LEU A 272 -16.61 -14.37 1.22
N ASP A 273 -16.89 -13.21 1.81
CA ASP A 273 -17.59 -13.06 3.10
C ASP A 273 -19.13 -12.98 2.96
N GLY A 274 -19.65 -13.09 1.75
CA GLY A 274 -21.08 -13.05 1.47
C GLY A 274 -21.53 -14.09 0.45
N GLN A 275 -22.79 -14.51 0.54
CA GLN A 275 -23.40 -15.37 -0.46
C GLN A 275 -23.34 -14.70 -1.84
N GLY A 276 -22.99 -15.46 -2.88
CA GLY A 276 -22.92 -14.92 -4.25
C GLY A 276 -21.73 -14.00 -4.52
N ALA A 277 -20.85 -13.76 -3.54
CA ALA A 277 -19.59 -13.06 -3.74
C ALA A 277 -18.73 -13.76 -4.79
N ARG A 278 -18.10 -12.97 -5.67
CA ARG A 278 -17.24 -13.45 -6.75
C ARG A 278 -15.90 -12.73 -6.72
N SER A 279 -14.86 -13.47 -7.06
CA SER A 279 -13.56 -12.90 -7.37
C SER A 279 -12.97 -13.57 -8.59
N GLN A 280 -12.39 -12.75 -9.47
CA GLN A 280 -11.57 -13.18 -10.59
C GLN A 280 -10.16 -12.63 -10.40
N MET A 281 -9.17 -13.52 -10.47
CA MET A 281 -7.73 -13.23 -10.32
C MET A 281 -6.95 -13.74 -11.53
#